data_AF-A0A942DF79-F1
#
_entry.id   AF-A0A942DF79-F1
#
_cell.length_a   1.000
_cell.length_b   1.000
_cell.length_c   1.000
_cell.angle_alpha   90.00
_cell.angle_beta   90.00
_cell.angle_gamma   90.00
#
_symmetry.space_group_name_H-M   'P 1'
#
loop_
_entity.id
_entity.type
_entity.pdbx_description
1 polymer ?
#
loop_
_entity_poly.entity_id
_entity_poly.type
_entity_poly.pdbx_seq_one_letter_code
_entity_poly.pdbx_strand_id
1 'polypeptide(L)'
;MTHLSKRTRKRSKKGASIILVALCAIGLIALIWGSFQLMLVMGGSREVRNAVDSAVLNVGKHAVDVEVPAPGGYGDVANSDGSVSISNLSRVWGKAFIINANAKDMDTEGQAGPFSQSNAQNAYLKAQEVNNILSAQLQNKETFKNHFNSLAQNNPAKLLGQNAVVQGAPSVSTWSTAMMDKGAESNLYYNPNQLPPGSGANVSNIDRGNKSFMRGYTQLTVNNKDFYLPSFRTGEMPHLVSASTFNQNLTNQQGSSSPIPNAYQESGIVNQGATSLTANACAQSNPQRQWGLAIPHAYVSIIFQNLSKWYLDKDPKTGDWILRKVIPYGTTPGQTIWGLQQVRLRPPPPADPPNGIGGKMDGYATVGNEYKVGNAWDLYNALPGDHDAPMMKLVQRVREIDPNFTMQKMQSLLQSSKIPGTDKPFVRFIIYPKYNGPDCTDPTMQIVALGYGETPPWMSLPPTGDGIEKIILTEQTMKDEPNTCWDNVVGGTSPSCSHHTEYAGTVNWTPSTGVSQCLGELRVARVTNIYFTSDAG
;
A
#
# COMPACT_ATOMS: atom_id res chain seq x y z
N MET A 1 -45.77 110.98 -48.57
CA MET A 1 -45.26 109.69 -49.11
C MET A 1 -43.75 109.69 -48.95
N THR A 2 -43.25 109.03 -47.91
CA THR A 2 -41.82 108.98 -47.57
C THR A 2 -41.50 107.54 -47.25
N HIS A 3 -40.84 106.84 -48.18
CA HIS A 3 -40.50 105.43 -48.04
C HIS A 3 -39.19 105.29 -47.24
N LEU A 4 -39.29 104.74 -46.03
CA LEU A 4 -38.16 104.33 -45.21
C LEU A 4 -37.55 103.02 -45.75
N SER A 5 -36.31 103.08 -46.20
CA SER A 5 -35.51 101.93 -46.63
C SER A 5 -34.80 101.28 -45.43
N LYS A 6 -35.15 100.02 -45.14
CA LYS A 6 -34.55 99.16 -44.11
C LYS A 6 -33.19 98.63 -44.60
N ARG A 7 -32.09 99.01 -43.94
CA ARG A 7 -30.76 98.40 -44.16
C ARG A 7 -30.67 97.03 -43.47
N THR A 8 -30.74 95.95 -44.23
CA THR A 8 -30.49 94.59 -43.74
C THR A 8 -28.99 94.31 -43.73
N ARG A 9 -28.40 94.18 -42.54
CA ARG A 9 -26.99 93.84 -42.32
C ARG A 9 -26.74 92.40 -42.77
N LYS A 10 -26.05 92.18 -43.89
CA LYS A 10 -25.61 90.85 -44.35
C LYS A 10 -24.62 90.26 -43.34
N ARG A 11 -25.09 89.36 -42.46
CA ARG A 11 -24.21 88.48 -41.66
C ARG A 11 -23.45 87.55 -42.62
N SER A 12 -22.13 87.53 -42.49
CA SER A 12 -21.21 86.70 -43.28
C SER A 12 -21.48 85.20 -43.04
N LYS A 13 -21.92 84.49 -44.09
CA LYS A 13 -22.08 83.02 -44.09
C LYS A 13 -20.77 82.25 -43.88
N LYS A 14 -19.60 82.92 -43.97
CA LYS A 14 -18.28 82.32 -43.74
C LYS A 14 -17.97 82.09 -42.25
N GLY A 15 -18.53 82.88 -41.33
CA GLY A 15 -18.27 82.73 -39.89
C GLY A 15 -19.03 81.56 -39.25
N ALA A 16 -20.26 81.30 -39.69
CA ALA A 16 -21.09 80.21 -39.18
C ALA A 16 -20.62 78.82 -39.65
N SER A 17 -20.07 78.70 -40.88
CA SER A 17 -19.55 77.40 -41.36
C SER A 17 -18.23 77.02 -40.70
N ILE A 18 -17.37 77.99 -40.34
CA ILE A 18 -16.10 77.72 -39.64
C ILE A 18 -16.37 77.18 -38.23
N ILE A 19 -17.38 77.72 -37.52
CA ILE A 19 -17.75 77.23 -36.18
C ILE A 19 -18.32 75.82 -36.23
N LEU A 20 -19.16 75.51 -37.23
CA LEU A 20 -19.70 74.16 -37.43
C LEU A 20 -18.58 73.15 -37.74
N VAL A 21 -17.65 73.50 -38.63
CA VAL A 21 -16.49 72.65 -38.97
C VAL A 21 -15.59 72.45 -37.75
N ALA A 22 -15.36 73.49 -36.94
CA ALA A 22 -14.58 73.38 -35.71
C ALA A 22 -15.27 72.48 -34.67
N LEU A 23 -16.59 72.59 -34.49
CA LEU A 23 -17.35 71.70 -33.59
C LEU A 23 -17.35 70.25 -34.08
N CYS A 24 -17.52 70.02 -35.38
CA CYS A 24 -17.40 68.68 -35.96
C CYS A 24 -15.97 68.13 -35.81
N ALA A 25 -14.94 68.93 -36.00
CA ALA A 25 -13.55 68.52 -35.79
C ALA A 25 -13.27 68.17 -34.33
N ILE A 26 -13.73 68.98 -33.37
CA ILE A 26 -13.62 68.69 -31.93
C ILE A 26 -14.41 67.41 -31.56
N GLY A 27 -15.63 67.25 -32.08
CA GLY A 27 -16.43 66.05 -31.86
C GLY A 27 -15.77 64.79 -32.42
N LEU A 28 -15.12 64.90 -33.58
CA LEU A 28 -14.39 63.81 -34.21
C LEU A 28 -13.10 63.47 -33.45
N ILE A 29 -12.38 64.48 -32.94
CA ILE A 29 -11.24 64.28 -32.02
C ILE A 29 -11.69 63.58 -30.74
N ALA A 30 -12.82 63.99 -30.16
CA ALA A 30 -13.37 63.35 -28.96
C ALA A 30 -13.78 61.89 -29.21
N LEU A 31 -14.36 61.58 -30.37
CA LEU A 31 -14.69 60.20 -30.78
C LEU A 31 -13.44 59.34 -31.01
N ILE A 32 -12.40 59.88 -31.66
CA ILE A 32 -11.12 59.19 -31.85
C ILE A 32 -10.47 58.92 -30.49
N TRP A 33 -10.44 59.92 -29.61
CA TRP A 33 -9.90 59.78 -28.26
C TRP A 33 -10.67 58.73 -27.45
N GLY A 34 -12.00 58.76 -27.46
CA GLY A 34 -12.83 57.76 -26.78
C GLY A 34 -12.65 56.34 -27.33
N SER A 35 -12.56 56.20 -28.66
CA SER A 35 -12.31 54.91 -29.31
C SER A 35 -10.93 54.37 -28.96
N PHE A 36 -9.91 55.24 -28.89
CA PHE A 36 -8.56 54.87 -28.47
C PHE A 36 -8.52 54.42 -27.00
N GLN A 37 -9.20 55.12 -26.09
CA GLN A 37 -9.33 54.70 -24.69
C GLN A 37 -10.03 53.33 -24.58
N LEU A 38 -11.07 53.08 -25.37
CA LEU A 38 -11.75 51.78 -25.40
C LEU A 38 -10.81 50.67 -25.89
N MET A 39 -10.02 50.92 -26.94
CA MET A 39 -9.03 49.96 -27.44
C MET A 39 -7.97 49.65 -26.39
N LEU A 40 -7.48 50.64 -25.65
CA LEU A 40 -6.51 50.43 -24.56
C LEU A 40 -7.09 49.58 -23.44
N VAL A 41 -8.33 49.84 -23.02
CA VAL A 41 -9.00 49.05 -21.97
C VAL A 41 -9.27 47.62 -22.44
N MET A 42 -9.75 47.42 -23.67
CA MET A 42 -10.01 46.08 -24.22
C MET A 42 -8.72 45.29 -24.44
N GLY A 43 -7.66 45.94 -24.91
CA GLY A 43 -6.34 45.35 -25.06
C GLY A 43 -5.72 44.99 -23.72
N GLY A 44 -5.74 45.93 -22.77
CA GLY A 44 -5.29 45.71 -21.39
C GLY A 44 -6.06 44.58 -20.69
N SER A 45 -7.37 44.47 -20.93
CA SER A 45 -8.17 43.36 -20.41
C SER A 45 -7.70 41.99 -20.90
N ARG A 46 -7.28 41.87 -22.17
CA ARG A 46 -6.70 40.63 -22.72
C ARG A 46 -5.34 40.32 -22.09
N GLU A 47 -4.51 41.33 -21.89
CA GLU A 47 -3.21 41.16 -21.21
C GLU A 47 -3.39 40.68 -19.77
N VAL A 48 -4.31 41.29 -19.01
CA VAL A 48 -4.65 40.86 -17.64
C VAL A 48 -5.13 39.40 -17.66
N ARG A 49 -6.02 39.03 -18.58
CA ARG A 49 -6.53 37.66 -18.67
C ARG A 49 -5.41 36.65 -18.94
N ASN A 50 -4.54 36.92 -19.92
CA ASN A 50 -3.42 36.04 -20.25
C ASN A 50 -2.43 35.88 -19.09
N ALA A 51 -2.18 36.96 -18.34
CA ALA A 51 -1.33 36.94 -17.16
C ALA A 51 -1.93 36.09 -16.03
N VAL A 52 -3.24 36.24 -15.75
CA VAL A 52 -3.95 35.44 -14.75
C VAL A 52 -4.02 33.96 -15.18
N ASP A 53 -4.34 33.68 -16.43
CA ASP A 53 -4.34 32.32 -16.99
C ASP A 53 -2.97 31.64 -16.78
N SER A 54 -1.88 32.32 -17.15
CA SER A 54 -0.53 31.80 -16.97
C SER A 54 -0.18 31.58 -15.49
N ALA A 55 -0.58 32.50 -14.61
CA ALA A 55 -0.30 32.44 -13.18
C ALA A 55 -1.07 31.30 -12.48
N VAL A 56 -2.36 31.11 -12.77
CA VAL A 56 -3.14 29.99 -12.21
C VAL A 56 -2.66 28.65 -12.77
N LEU A 57 -2.27 28.59 -14.05
CA LEU A 57 -1.65 27.39 -14.60
C LEU A 57 -0.35 27.04 -13.89
N ASN A 58 0.44 28.04 -13.48
CA ASN A 58 1.65 27.81 -12.70
C ASN A 58 1.35 27.19 -11.33
N VAL A 59 0.31 27.69 -10.65
CA VAL A 59 -0.18 27.09 -9.40
C VAL A 59 -0.58 25.64 -9.61
N GLY A 60 -1.34 25.34 -10.68
CA GLY A 60 -1.72 23.96 -11.01
C GLY A 60 -0.51 23.04 -11.28
N LYS A 61 0.58 23.57 -11.85
CA LYS A 61 1.83 22.81 -12.06
C LYS A 61 2.58 22.58 -10.76
N HIS A 62 2.64 23.58 -9.89
CA HIS A 62 3.39 23.52 -8.62
C HIS A 62 2.57 22.93 -7.45
N ALA A 63 1.31 22.56 -7.65
CA ALA A 63 0.54 21.82 -6.66
C ALA A 63 1.18 20.49 -6.23
N VAL A 64 2.00 19.90 -7.11
CA VAL A 64 2.75 18.66 -6.84
C VAL A 64 3.93 18.85 -5.89
N ASP A 65 4.42 20.09 -5.75
CA ASP A 65 5.54 20.46 -4.90
C ASP A 65 5.10 20.73 -3.45
N VAL A 66 3.78 20.77 -3.20
CA VAL A 66 3.24 20.88 -1.85
C VAL A 66 3.35 19.53 -1.17
N GLU A 67 4.20 19.49 -0.17
CA GLU A 67 4.62 18.28 0.50
C GLU A 67 4.36 18.37 2.01
N VAL A 68 3.97 17.24 2.59
CA VAL A 68 3.76 17.08 4.03
C VAL A 68 4.53 15.84 4.52
N PRO A 69 5.00 15.79 5.76
CA PRO A 69 5.73 14.62 6.25
C PRO A 69 4.83 13.37 6.28
N ALA A 70 5.37 12.23 5.86
CA ALA A 70 4.67 10.96 5.95
C ALA A 70 4.44 10.55 7.42
N PRO A 71 3.28 9.95 7.75
CA PRO A 71 3.05 9.45 9.10
C PRO A 71 3.90 8.19 9.34
N GLY A 72 4.20 7.90 10.60
CA GLY A 72 5.02 6.73 10.96
C GLY A 72 4.45 5.42 10.39
N GLY A 73 5.30 4.65 9.68
CA GLY A 73 4.92 3.41 8.99
C GLY A 73 4.53 3.57 7.52
N TYR A 74 4.60 4.78 6.96
CA TYR A 74 4.29 5.09 5.55
C TYR A 74 5.48 5.72 4.79
N GLY A 75 6.69 5.72 5.35
CA GLY A 75 7.88 6.21 4.67
C GLY A 75 8.24 5.41 3.41
N ASP A 76 7.76 4.18 3.31
CA ASP A 76 7.91 3.26 2.17
C ASP A 76 6.98 3.56 0.99
N VAL A 77 6.01 4.43 1.18
CA VAL A 77 5.12 4.97 0.13
C VAL A 77 5.24 6.48 -0.03
N ALA A 78 6.19 7.09 0.68
CA ALA A 78 6.57 8.48 0.58
C ALA A 78 7.63 8.70 -0.51
N ASN A 79 7.98 9.96 -0.76
CA ASN A 79 9.16 10.34 -1.53
C ASN A 79 10.44 9.98 -0.75
N SER A 80 11.60 10.03 -1.41
CA SER A 80 12.90 9.69 -0.81
C SER A 80 13.30 10.53 0.39
N ASP A 81 12.72 11.72 0.54
CA ASP A 81 12.87 12.64 1.66
C ASP A 81 11.85 12.40 2.79
N GLY A 82 10.98 11.40 2.64
CA GLY A 82 9.92 11.08 3.60
C GLY A 82 8.66 11.95 3.47
N SER A 83 8.50 12.67 2.37
CA SER A 83 7.35 13.55 2.15
C SER A 83 6.24 12.92 1.30
N VAL A 84 5.02 13.43 1.46
CA VAL A 84 3.82 13.04 0.73
C VAL A 84 3.24 14.27 0.05
N SER A 85 2.98 14.17 -1.25
CA SER A 85 2.28 15.17 -2.06
C SER A 85 1.12 14.53 -2.82
N ILE A 86 0.40 15.31 -3.62
CA ILE A 86 -0.66 14.78 -4.50
C ILE A 86 -0.14 13.70 -5.46
N SER A 87 1.18 13.67 -5.70
CA SER A 87 1.82 12.69 -6.57
C SER A 87 1.80 11.29 -5.99
N ASN A 88 2.01 11.11 -4.68
CA ASN A 88 2.19 9.81 -4.04
C ASN A 88 1.15 9.49 -2.96
N LEU A 89 0.26 10.42 -2.58
CA LEU A 89 -0.80 10.20 -1.59
C LEU A 89 -1.66 8.96 -1.89
N SER A 90 -1.97 8.69 -3.16
CA SER A 90 -2.75 7.49 -3.50
C SER A 90 -2.06 6.18 -3.11
N ARG A 91 -0.73 6.17 -2.96
CA ARG A 91 0.00 5.02 -2.40
C ARG A 91 -0.23 4.88 -0.89
N VAL A 92 -0.31 6.00 -0.16
CA VAL A 92 -0.65 6.02 1.27
C VAL A 92 -2.05 5.43 1.47
N TRP A 93 -3.04 5.92 0.71
CA TRP A 93 -4.38 5.36 0.74
C TRP A 93 -4.43 3.91 0.27
N GLY A 94 -3.66 3.56 -0.77
CA GLY A 94 -3.56 2.20 -1.29
C GLY A 94 -3.02 1.19 -0.29
N LYS A 95 -1.94 1.53 0.42
CA LYS A 95 -1.37 0.71 1.50
C LYS A 95 -2.38 0.52 2.64
N ALA A 96 -3.03 1.61 3.07
CA ALA A 96 -4.08 1.55 4.09
C ALA A 96 -5.28 0.68 3.66
N PHE A 97 -5.61 0.71 2.37
CA PHE A 97 -6.67 -0.08 1.78
C PHE A 97 -6.36 -1.58 1.82
N ILE A 98 -5.16 -2.01 1.40
CA ILE A 98 -4.76 -3.43 1.50
C ILE A 98 -4.74 -3.88 2.96
N ILE A 99 -4.17 -3.08 3.87
CA ILE A 99 -4.14 -3.42 5.31
C ILE A 99 -5.55 -3.68 5.85
N ASN A 100 -6.52 -2.85 5.47
CA ASN A 100 -7.92 -3.05 5.86
C ASN A 100 -8.55 -4.27 5.15
N ALA A 101 -8.20 -4.53 3.89
CA ALA A 101 -8.62 -5.74 3.18
C ALA A 101 -8.12 -7.01 3.88
N ASN A 102 -6.87 -7.01 4.34
CA ASN A 102 -6.27 -8.11 5.08
C ASN A 102 -6.97 -8.33 6.42
N ALA A 103 -7.21 -7.26 7.19
CA ALA A 103 -7.91 -7.38 8.46
C ALA A 103 -9.35 -7.91 8.27
N LYS A 104 -10.04 -7.51 7.20
CA LYS A 104 -11.39 -8.02 6.92
C LYS A 104 -11.38 -9.48 6.48
N ASP A 105 -10.40 -9.87 5.66
CA ASP A 105 -10.20 -11.26 5.26
C ASP A 105 -9.90 -12.16 6.48
N MET A 106 -9.03 -11.71 7.38
CA MET A 106 -8.75 -12.38 8.67
C MET A 106 -10.02 -12.56 9.52
N ASP A 107 -10.85 -11.52 9.61
CA ASP A 107 -12.13 -11.56 10.32
C ASP A 107 -13.09 -12.58 9.70
N THR A 108 -13.23 -12.56 8.37
CA THR A 108 -14.05 -13.52 7.62
C THR A 108 -13.57 -14.97 7.82
N GLU A 109 -12.26 -15.20 7.88
CA GLU A 109 -11.69 -16.55 8.08
C GLU A 109 -11.69 -17.00 9.56
N GLY A 110 -12.11 -16.14 10.50
CA GLY A 110 -12.05 -16.41 11.94
C GLY A 110 -10.62 -16.46 12.49
N GLN A 111 -9.68 -15.78 11.81
CA GLN A 111 -8.25 -15.72 12.14
C GLN A 111 -7.79 -14.29 12.53
N ALA A 112 -8.72 -13.37 12.77
CA ALA A 112 -8.42 -12.05 13.33
C ALA A 112 -7.93 -12.19 14.78
N GLY A 113 -6.73 -11.69 15.06
CA GLY A 113 -6.19 -11.61 16.41
C GLY A 113 -6.67 -10.37 17.16
N PRO A 114 -6.29 -10.23 18.44
CA PRO A 114 -6.75 -9.13 19.30
C PRO A 114 -6.44 -7.73 18.76
N PHE A 115 -5.37 -7.60 17.96
CA PHE A 115 -4.90 -6.32 17.45
C PHE A 115 -5.29 -6.05 15.99
N SER A 116 -5.76 -7.03 15.23
CA SER A 116 -5.94 -6.91 13.77
C SER A 116 -6.85 -5.73 13.38
N GLN A 117 -8.00 -5.57 14.05
CA GLN A 117 -8.92 -4.47 13.79
C GLN A 117 -8.37 -3.11 14.24
N SER A 118 -7.68 -3.06 15.38
CA SER A 118 -7.05 -1.83 15.86
C SER A 118 -5.92 -1.36 14.94
N ASN A 119 -5.14 -2.31 14.40
CA ASN A 119 -4.07 -2.05 13.45
C ASN A 119 -4.62 -1.50 12.13
N ALA A 120 -5.69 -2.11 11.61
CA ALA A 120 -6.38 -1.62 10.41
C ALA A 120 -6.99 -0.22 10.59
N GLN A 121 -7.61 0.03 11.75
CA GLN A 121 -8.12 1.35 12.12
C GLN A 121 -6.99 2.39 12.21
N ASN A 122 -5.88 2.05 12.85
CA ASN A 122 -4.73 2.96 12.97
C ASN A 122 -4.10 3.27 11.60
N ALA A 123 -4.01 2.28 10.71
CA ALA A 123 -3.54 2.50 9.35
C ALA A 123 -4.46 3.49 8.61
N TYR A 124 -5.78 3.32 8.72
CA TYR A 124 -6.76 4.24 8.13
C TYR A 124 -6.64 5.66 8.67
N LEU A 125 -6.57 5.82 10.00
CA LEU A 125 -6.47 7.15 10.64
C LEU A 125 -5.19 7.89 10.24
N LYS A 126 -4.05 7.20 10.15
CA LYS A 126 -2.79 7.79 9.69
C LYS A 126 -2.86 8.27 8.24
N ALA A 127 -3.48 7.48 7.35
CA ALA A 127 -3.68 7.90 5.98
C ALA A 127 -4.61 9.13 5.88
N GLN A 128 -5.69 9.13 6.67
CA GLN A 128 -6.61 10.25 6.78
C GLN A 128 -5.95 11.52 7.32
N GLU A 129 -5.09 11.41 8.33
CA GLU A 129 -4.36 12.53 8.92
C GLU A 129 -3.54 13.27 7.87
N VAL A 130 -2.68 12.55 7.15
CA VAL A 130 -1.82 13.16 6.11
C VAL A 130 -2.63 13.67 4.93
N ASN A 131 -3.70 12.99 4.55
CA ASN A 131 -4.66 13.51 3.57
C ASN A 131 -5.24 14.87 4.01
N ASN A 132 -5.67 14.99 5.27
CA ASN A 132 -6.27 16.22 5.79
C ASN A 132 -5.25 17.36 5.89
N ILE A 133 -4.02 17.08 6.34
CA ILE A 133 -2.93 18.07 6.39
C ILE A 133 -2.59 18.55 4.98
N LEU A 134 -2.42 17.63 4.02
CA LEU A 134 -2.14 17.98 2.63
C LEU A 134 -3.29 18.78 2.00
N SER A 135 -4.54 18.36 2.20
CA SER A 135 -5.72 19.10 1.72
C SER A 135 -5.74 20.55 2.25
N ALA A 136 -5.41 20.76 3.53
CA ALA A 136 -5.31 22.09 4.12
C ALA A 136 -4.18 22.93 3.49
N GLN A 137 -3.01 22.34 3.23
CA GLN A 137 -1.88 23.04 2.59
C GLN A 137 -2.19 23.42 1.14
N LEU A 138 -2.90 22.58 0.40
CA LEU A 138 -3.33 22.84 -0.98
C LEU A 138 -4.44 23.89 -1.07
N GLN A 139 -5.18 24.14 0.02
CA GLN A 139 -6.18 25.20 0.06
C GLN A 139 -5.62 26.53 0.58
N ASN A 140 -4.43 26.52 1.20
CA ASN A 140 -3.82 27.70 1.80
C ASN A 140 -3.27 28.65 0.72
N LYS A 141 -3.70 29.92 0.77
CA LYS A 141 -3.29 30.92 -0.23
C LYS A 141 -1.82 31.28 -0.18
N GLU A 142 -1.23 31.33 1.02
CA GLU A 142 0.18 31.68 1.18
C GLU A 142 1.12 30.63 0.54
N THR A 143 0.71 29.35 0.51
CA THR A 143 1.47 28.26 -0.14
C THR A 143 1.75 28.56 -1.62
N PHE A 144 0.74 29.05 -2.35
CA PHE A 144 0.84 29.27 -3.80
C PHE A 144 1.07 30.73 -4.21
N LYS A 145 1.06 31.66 -3.26
CA LYS A 145 1.17 33.09 -3.51
C LYS A 145 2.40 33.47 -4.33
N ASN A 146 3.55 32.88 -4.01
CA ASN A 146 4.80 33.13 -4.74
C ASN A 146 4.75 32.56 -6.16
N HIS A 147 4.17 31.37 -6.35
CA HIS A 147 4.00 30.76 -7.67
C HIS A 147 3.03 31.56 -8.56
N PHE A 148 1.95 32.08 -7.99
CA PHE A 148 1.04 32.96 -8.71
C PHE A 148 1.70 34.30 -9.06
N ASN A 149 2.23 35.01 -8.05
CA ASN A 149 2.78 36.35 -8.23
C ASN A 149 4.00 36.38 -9.15
N SER A 150 4.86 35.35 -9.10
CA SER A 150 6.05 35.30 -9.96
C SER A 150 5.72 35.34 -11.46
N LEU A 151 4.61 34.77 -11.92
CA LEU A 151 4.19 34.88 -13.33
C LEU A 151 3.22 36.03 -13.58
N ALA A 152 2.34 36.33 -12.64
CA ALA A 152 1.39 37.45 -12.78
C ALA A 152 2.14 38.79 -12.88
N GLN A 153 3.20 38.98 -12.09
CA GLN A 153 3.96 40.23 -12.07
C GLN A 153 4.92 40.36 -13.27
N ASN A 154 5.41 39.24 -13.80
CA ASN A 154 6.28 39.22 -14.99
C ASN A 154 5.52 39.43 -16.31
N ASN A 155 4.18 39.42 -16.28
CA ASN A 155 3.32 39.70 -17.42
C ASN A 155 2.47 40.96 -17.18
N PRO A 156 3.08 42.17 -17.15
CA PRO A 156 2.36 43.40 -16.88
C PRO A 156 1.36 43.74 -17.98
N ALA A 157 0.26 44.40 -17.61
CA ALA A 157 -0.75 44.91 -18.53
C ALA A 157 -0.29 46.25 -19.13
N LYS A 158 0.70 46.18 -20.02
CA LYS A 158 1.41 47.32 -20.63
C LYS A 158 0.48 48.34 -21.27
N LEU A 159 -0.68 47.90 -21.78
CA LEU A 159 -1.66 48.78 -22.41
C LEU A 159 -2.47 49.64 -21.43
N LEU A 160 -2.50 49.27 -20.15
CA LEU A 160 -3.05 50.13 -19.08
C LEU A 160 -1.96 51.11 -18.61
N GLY A 161 -0.70 50.67 -18.59
CA GLY A 161 0.48 51.52 -18.55
C GLY A 161 1.71 50.80 -18.00
N GLN A 162 2.86 51.48 -17.99
CA GLN A 162 4.18 50.88 -17.76
C GLN A 162 4.34 50.17 -16.40
N ASN A 163 3.51 50.48 -15.40
CA ASN A 163 3.58 49.92 -14.04
C ASN A 163 2.33 49.11 -13.65
N ALA A 164 1.48 48.72 -14.60
CA ALA A 164 0.27 47.94 -14.34
C ALA A 164 0.61 46.46 -14.06
N VAL A 165 0.74 46.13 -12.79
CA VAL A 165 1.11 44.79 -12.32
C VAL A 165 -0.13 44.03 -11.86
N VAL A 166 -0.30 42.80 -12.36
CA VAL A 166 -1.38 41.89 -11.94
C VAL A 166 -1.01 41.29 -10.59
N GLN A 167 -1.92 41.38 -9.62
CA GLN A 167 -1.77 40.78 -8.29
C GLN A 167 -2.98 39.89 -7.97
N GLY A 168 -2.78 38.86 -7.14
CA GLY A 168 -3.87 38.03 -6.66
C GLY A 168 -4.86 38.85 -5.80
N ALA A 169 -6.13 38.46 -5.78
CA ALA A 169 -7.14 39.17 -5.01
C ALA A 169 -6.81 39.15 -3.49
N PRO A 170 -6.70 40.32 -2.82
CA PRO A 170 -6.14 40.40 -1.47
C PRO A 170 -7.05 39.93 -0.33
N SER A 171 -8.32 39.61 -0.59
CA SER A 171 -9.35 39.48 0.46
C SER A 171 -9.76 38.05 0.84
N VAL A 172 -9.19 37.01 0.24
CA VAL A 172 -9.55 35.60 0.53
C VAL A 172 -8.32 34.87 1.03
N SER A 173 -8.40 34.23 2.20
CA SER A 173 -7.27 33.49 2.81
C SER A 173 -7.07 32.08 2.23
N THR A 174 -8.04 31.58 1.46
CA THR A 174 -8.00 30.26 0.83
C THR A 174 -8.15 30.35 -0.68
N TRP A 175 -7.58 29.38 -1.40
CA TRP A 175 -7.88 29.18 -2.81
C TRP A 175 -9.29 28.60 -2.98
N SER A 176 -9.98 29.02 -4.03
CA SER A 176 -11.14 28.28 -4.52
C SER A 176 -10.63 26.99 -5.16
N THR A 177 -11.14 25.85 -4.74
CA THR A 177 -10.67 24.53 -5.19
C THR A 177 -11.83 23.64 -5.66
N ALA A 178 -11.51 22.68 -6.52
CA ALA A 178 -12.49 21.74 -7.08
C ALA A 178 -11.92 20.32 -7.19
N MET A 179 -12.84 19.36 -7.26
CA MET A 179 -12.58 17.94 -7.53
C MET A 179 -12.97 17.63 -8.98
N MET A 180 -12.09 17.93 -9.92
CA MET A 180 -12.32 17.72 -11.35
C MET A 180 -12.30 16.24 -11.71
N ASP A 181 -13.04 15.87 -12.76
CA ASP A 181 -13.05 14.51 -13.32
C ASP A 181 -13.48 13.41 -12.34
N LYS A 182 -14.53 13.65 -11.57
CA LYS A 182 -15.12 12.65 -10.66
C LYS A 182 -15.46 11.36 -11.43
N GLY A 183 -14.97 10.23 -10.94
CA GLY A 183 -15.15 8.92 -11.57
C GLY A 183 -14.17 8.58 -12.70
N ALA A 184 -13.26 9.49 -13.08
CA ALA A 184 -12.15 9.15 -13.96
C ALA A 184 -11.08 8.32 -13.22
N GLU A 185 -10.05 7.88 -13.94
CA GLU A 185 -8.91 7.19 -13.31
C GLU A 185 -8.22 8.05 -12.24
N SER A 186 -7.81 7.42 -11.14
CA SER A 186 -6.78 7.95 -10.24
C SER A 186 -5.38 7.61 -10.78
N ASN A 187 -4.33 8.05 -10.09
CA ASN A 187 -2.96 7.62 -10.37
C ASN A 187 -2.59 6.26 -9.76
N LEU A 188 -3.56 5.49 -9.23
CA LEU A 188 -3.32 4.18 -8.62
C LEU A 188 -3.94 3.07 -9.48
N TYR A 189 -3.11 2.21 -10.04
CA TYR A 189 -3.53 1.01 -10.75
C TYR A 189 -3.39 -0.22 -9.87
N TYR A 190 -4.19 -1.24 -10.17
CA TYR A 190 -4.37 -2.38 -9.28
C TYR A 190 -4.72 -3.63 -10.11
N ASN A 191 -4.36 -4.81 -9.61
CA ASN A 191 -4.78 -6.10 -10.17
C ASN A 191 -5.88 -6.69 -9.27
N PRO A 192 -7.07 -7.07 -9.78
CA PRO A 192 -8.11 -7.68 -8.97
C PRO A 192 -7.65 -8.89 -8.15
N ASN A 193 -6.71 -9.68 -8.67
CA ASN A 193 -6.19 -10.87 -8.01
C ASN A 193 -5.22 -10.57 -6.84
N GLN A 194 -4.85 -9.31 -6.61
CA GLN A 194 -3.93 -8.94 -5.53
C GLN A 194 -4.63 -8.76 -4.18
N LEU A 195 -5.95 -8.55 -4.17
CA LEU A 195 -6.72 -8.39 -2.94
C LEU A 195 -7.17 -9.75 -2.43
N PRO A 196 -7.09 -10.03 -1.12
CA PRO A 196 -7.51 -11.32 -0.61
C PRO A 196 -9.01 -11.53 -0.81
N PRO A 197 -9.44 -12.76 -1.19
CA PRO A 197 -10.79 -13.02 -1.66
C PRO A 197 -11.87 -12.80 -0.60
N GLY A 198 -11.56 -12.98 0.70
CA GLY A 198 -12.49 -12.78 1.81
C GLY A 198 -12.60 -11.33 2.29
N SER A 199 -11.90 -10.38 1.66
CA SER A 199 -11.92 -8.96 2.06
C SER A 199 -13.24 -8.25 1.81
N GLY A 200 -14.04 -8.72 0.85
CA GLY A 200 -15.26 -8.03 0.42
C GLY A 200 -15.00 -6.60 -0.09
N ALA A 201 -13.78 -6.32 -0.55
CA ALA A 201 -13.38 -4.99 -1.00
C ALA A 201 -14.20 -4.55 -2.23
N ASN A 202 -14.90 -3.43 -2.11
CA ASN A 202 -15.59 -2.80 -3.23
C ASN A 202 -14.66 -1.78 -3.88
N VAL A 203 -14.12 -2.16 -5.04
CA VAL A 203 -13.25 -1.30 -5.85
C VAL A 203 -13.98 -0.94 -7.13
N SER A 204 -14.17 0.36 -7.37
CA SER A 204 -14.65 0.86 -8.65
C SER A 204 -13.44 1.10 -9.57
N ASN A 205 -13.43 0.45 -10.74
CA ASN A 205 -12.29 0.47 -11.65
C ASN A 205 -12.62 1.08 -13.02
N ILE A 206 -11.56 1.51 -13.70
CA ILE A 206 -11.59 1.93 -15.11
C ILE A 206 -10.33 1.43 -15.81
N ASP A 207 -10.53 0.75 -16.95
CA ASP A 207 -9.42 0.20 -17.73
C ASP A 207 -8.89 1.24 -18.72
N ARG A 208 -7.56 1.43 -18.70
CA ARG A 208 -6.83 2.31 -19.62
C ARG A 208 -5.59 1.59 -20.11
N GLY A 209 -5.60 1.21 -21.39
CA GLY A 209 -4.57 0.35 -21.96
C GLY A 209 -4.55 -1.01 -21.25
N ASN A 210 -3.38 -1.42 -20.77
CA ASN A 210 -3.18 -2.71 -20.08
C ASN A 210 -3.25 -2.60 -18.55
N LYS A 211 -3.78 -1.49 -18.01
CA LYS A 211 -3.87 -1.23 -16.57
C LYS A 211 -5.30 -0.93 -16.16
N SER A 212 -5.70 -1.45 -15.00
CA SER A 212 -6.96 -1.10 -14.34
C SER A 212 -6.70 -0.11 -13.23
N PHE A 213 -7.26 1.08 -13.33
CA PHE A 213 -7.09 2.16 -12.35
C PHE A 213 -8.29 2.21 -11.40
N MET A 214 -8.01 2.50 -10.13
CA MET A 214 -9.08 2.85 -9.19
C MET A 214 -9.70 4.19 -9.59
N ARG A 215 -11.02 4.33 -9.52
CA ARG A 215 -11.70 5.59 -9.88
C ARG A 215 -11.50 6.65 -8.81
N GLY A 216 -11.15 7.86 -9.24
CA GLY A 216 -11.02 9.03 -8.37
C GLY A 216 -12.37 9.62 -7.97
N TYR A 217 -12.42 10.25 -6.79
CA TYR A 217 -13.58 10.86 -6.14
C TYR A 217 -14.83 9.96 -6.09
N THR A 218 -14.60 8.66 -6.14
CA THR A 218 -15.61 7.61 -6.04
C THR A 218 -15.30 6.83 -4.77
N GLN A 219 -16.35 6.50 -4.02
CA GLN A 219 -16.20 5.76 -2.77
C GLN A 219 -15.67 4.36 -3.06
N LEU A 220 -14.55 4.01 -2.43
CA LEU A 220 -14.05 2.64 -2.33
C LEU A 220 -14.29 2.18 -0.89
N THR A 221 -14.78 0.96 -0.70
CA THR A 221 -15.11 0.47 0.65
C THR A 221 -14.44 -0.86 0.97
N VAL A 222 -13.88 -0.94 2.17
CA VAL A 222 -13.36 -2.19 2.74
C VAL A 222 -13.31 -2.07 4.26
N ASN A 223 -13.57 -3.17 4.98
CA ASN A 223 -13.57 -3.19 6.46
C ASN A 223 -14.41 -2.08 7.12
N ASN A 224 -15.57 -1.75 6.54
CA ASN A 224 -16.44 -0.64 6.97
C ASN A 224 -15.75 0.74 6.97
N LYS A 225 -14.77 0.95 6.08
CA LYS A 225 -14.07 2.21 5.85
C LYS A 225 -14.25 2.68 4.42
N ASP A 226 -14.31 4.00 4.29
CA ASP A 226 -14.44 4.70 3.02
C ASP A 226 -13.12 5.33 2.62
N PHE A 227 -12.70 5.09 1.39
CA PHE A 227 -11.48 5.61 0.80
C PHE A 227 -11.85 6.43 -0.45
N TYR A 228 -11.20 7.58 -0.59
CA TYR A 228 -11.37 8.49 -1.73
C TYR A 228 -10.01 8.87 -2.28
N LEU A 229 -9.79 8.63 -3.56
CA LEU A 229 -8.56 8.97 -4.28
C LEU A 229 -8.81 10.18 -5.19
N PRO A 230 -7.84 11.08 -5.40
CA PRO A 230 -7.98 12.11 -6.43
C PRO A 230 -7.98 11.52 -7.85
N SER A 231 -8.73 12.14 -8.76
CA SER A 231 -8.71 11.80 -10.19
C SER A 231 -7.53 12.45 -10.91
N PHE A 232 -6.80 11.67 -11.72
CA PHE A 232 -5.71 12.13 -12.57
C PHE A 232 -5.74 11.36 -13.90
N ARG A 233 -6.22 11.99 -14.98
CA ARG A 233 -6.31 11.33 -16.28
C ARG A 233 -4.93 10.95 -16.80
N THR A 234 -4.84 9.77 -17.40
CA THR A 234 -3.59 9.25 -17.93
C THR A 234 -3.15 10.04 -19.16
N GLY A 235 -1.91 10.52 -19.17
CA GLY A 235 -1.32 11.26 -20.29
C GLY A 235 -1.74 12.74 -20.37
N GLU A 236 -2.59 13.21 -19.46
CA GLU A 236 -2.99 14.61 -19.38
C GLU A 236 -1.93 15.44 -18.64
N MET A 237 -1.65 16.65 -19.14
CA MET A 237 -0.78 17.63 -18.48
C MET A 237 -1.63 18.60 -17.65
N PRO A 238 -1.03 19.28 -16.66
CA PRO A 238 -1.68 20.43 -16.03
C PRO A 238 -2.11 21.44 -17.10
N HIS A 239 -3.37 21.87 -17.07
CA HIS A 239 -3.98 22.69 -18.11
C HIS A 239 -5.08 23.59 -17.54
N LEU A 240 -5.46 24.61 -18.31
CA LEU A 240 -6.54 25.53 -17.97
C LEU A 240 -7.90 24.87 -18.19
N VAL A 241 -8.82 25.09 -17.26
CA VAL A 241 -10.19 24.59 -17.33
C VAL A 241 -11.17 25.74 -17.33
N SER A 242 -12.35 25.52 -17.92
CA SER A 242 -13.37 26.55 -17.95
C SER A 242 -13.95 26.79 -16.55
N ALA A 243 -14.31 28.03 -16.24
CA ALA A 243 -14.93 28.38 -14.95
C ALA A 243 -16.27 27.67 -14.74
N SER A 244 -17.03 27.36 -15.80
CA SER A 244 -18.27 26.59 -15.68
C SER A 244 -18.00 25.14 -15.27
N THR A 245 -17.02 24.49 -15.88
CA THR A 245 -16.61 23.12 -15.50
C THR A 245 -16.08 23.10 -14.07
N PHE A 246 -15.28 24.10 -13.68
CA PHE A 246 -14.77 24.23 -12.33
C PHE A 246 -15.89 24.39 -11.30
N ASN A 247 -16.83 25.32 -11.55
CA ASN A 247 -17.94 25.61 -10.64
C ASN A 247 -18.88 24.41 -10.45
N GLN A 248 -19.05 23.57 -11.47
CA GLN A 248 -19.81 22.30 -11.36
C GLN A 248 -19.12 21.26 -10.47
N ASN A 249 -17.80 21.39 -10.28
CA ASN A 249 -16.97 20.43 -9.56
C ASN A 249 -16.44 20.97 -8.22
N LEU A 250 -16.97 22.11 -7.75
CA LEU A 250 -16.63 22.67 -6.45
C LEU A 250 -16.74 21.63 -5.34
N THR A 251 -15.87 21.81 -4.35
CA THR A 251 -15.65 20.83 -3.30
C THR A 251 -16.85 20.75 -2.36
N ASN A 252 -17.63 19.68 -2.47
CA ASN A 252 -18.50 19.20 -1.39
C ASN A 252 -17.73 18.13 -0.61
N GLN A 253 -17.80 18.12 0.72
CA GLN A 253 -17.17 17.06 1.53
C GLN A 253 -17.59 15.66 1.01
N GLN A 254 -16.61 14.77 0.82
CA GLN A 254 -16.83 13.37 0.49
C GLN A 254 -16.37 12.49 1.65
N GLY A 255 -17.32 11.83 2.31
CA GLY A 255 -17.03 10.92 3.42
C GLY A 255 -16.41 11.61 4.65
N SER A 256 -15.55 10.89 5.36
CA SER A 256 -14.95 11.32 6.64
C SER A 256 -13.65 12.13 6.49
N SER A 257 -13.01 12.11 5.31
CA SER A 257 -11.75 12.82 5.02
C SER A 257 -12.00 14.05 4.14
N SER A 258 -11.19 15.10 4.30
CA SER A 258 -11.22 16.25 3.39
C SER A 258 -10.73 15.81 2.00
N PRO A 259 -11.53 15.94 0.93
CA PRO A 259 -11.06 15.53 -0.39
C PRO A 259 -9.83 16.35 -0.79
N ILE A 260 -8.92 15.71 -1.51
CA ILE A 260 -7.75 16.38 -2.08
C ILE A 260 -8.20 17.12 -3.33
N PRO A 261 -8.07 18.45 -3.39
CA PRO A 261 -8.38 19.15 -4.61
C PRO A 261 -7.34 18.82 -5.70
N ASN A 262 -7.81 18.70 -6.94
CA ASN A 262 -6.93 18.62 -8.11
C ASN A 262 -7.08 19.83 -9.03
N ALA A 263 -7.87 20.84 -8.67
CA ALA A 263 -7.97 22.08 -9.45
C ALA A 263 -8.11 23.31 -8.56
N TYR A 264 -7.64 24.43 -9.08
CA TYR A 264 -7.46 25.70 -8.36
C TYR A 264 -7.99 26.86 -9.20
N GLN A 265 -8.65 27.82 -8.56
CA GLN A 265 -9.15 29.04 -9.18
C GLN A 265 -8.70 30.26 -8.40
N GLU A 266 -8.31 31.31 -9.13
CA GLU A 266 -7.98 32.61 -8.55
C GLU A 266 -8.33 33.76 -9.48
N SER A 267 -8.50 34.92 -8.85
CA SER A 267 -8.74 36.20 -9.48
C SER A 267 -7.48 37.05 -9.44
N GLY A 268 -7.06 37.56 -10.60
CA GLY A 268 -6.06 38.64 -10.66
C GLY A 268 -6.73 39.99 -10.83
N ILE A 269 -6.20 40.99 -10.14
CA ILE A 269 -6.67 42.38 -10.18
C ILE A 269 -5.50 43.27 -10.60
N VAL A 270 -5.79 44.21 -11.51
CA VAL A 270 -4.91 45.35 -11.82
C VAL A 270 -5.63 46.64 -11.47
N ASN A 271 -4.99 47.46 -10.65
CA ASN A 271 -5.47 48.80 -10.31
C ASN A 271 -4.52 49.84 -10.87
N GLN A 272 -5.03 50.72 -11.73
CA GLN A 272 -4.24 51.85 -12.25
C GLN A 272 -5.12 53.09 -12.42
N GLY A 273 -4.86 54.12 -11.61
CA GLY A 273 -5.69 55.32 -11.57
C GLY A 273 -7.13 54.98 -11.17
N ALA A 274 -8.09 55.38 -12.00
CA ALA A 274 -9.53 55.11 -11.80
C ALA A 274 -10.01 53.80 -12.45
N THR A 275 -9.13 53.05 -13.14
CA THR A 275 -9.48 51.83 -13.85
C THR A 275 -9.01 50.61 -13.06
N SER A 276 -9.96 49.72 -12.75
CA SER A 276 -9.70 48.41 -12.16
C SER A 276 -10.18 47.33 -13.13
N LEU A 277 -9.31 46.38 -13.47
CA LEU A 277 -9.67 45.21 -14.26
C LEU A 277 -9.43 43.95 -13.45
N THR A 278 -10.38 43.03 -13.51
CA THR A 278 -10.31 41.72 -12.86
C THR A 278 -10.44 40.62 -13.91
N ALA A 279 -9.62 39.58 -13.79
CA ALA A 279 -9.77 38.35 -14.55
C ALA A 279 -9.72 37.14 -13.61
N ASN A 280 -10.41 36.07 -13.98
CA ASN A 280 -10.44 34.82 -13.23
C ASN A 280 -9.97 33.70 -14.14
N ALA A 281 -9.13 32.81 -13.61
CA ALA A 281 -8.70 31.60 -14.30
C ALA A 281 -8.81 30.39 -13.38
N CYS A 282 -8.96 29.22 -13.98
CA CYS A 282 -9.01 27.93 -13.29
C CYS A 282 -7.99 27.00 -13.95
N ALA A 283 -7.23 26.26 -13.17
CA ALA A 283 -6.30 25.25 -13.69
C ALA A 283 -6.45 23.94 -12.94
N GLN A 284 -6.33 22.84 -13.67
CA GLN A 284 -6.27 21.49 -13.13
C GLN A 284 -4.82 21.05 -13.03
N SER A 285 -4.48 20.45 -11.90
CA SER A 285 -3.22 19.80 -11.61
C SER A 285 -3.27 18.33 -12.02
N ASN A 286 -2.14 17.82 -12.51
CA ASN A 286 -1.94 16.40 -12.75
C ASN A 286 -0.46 16.08 -12.52
N PRO A 287 -0.11 15.21 -11.57
CA PRO A 287 1.28 14.87 -11.28
C PRO A 287 1.95 14.04 -12.39
N GLN A 288 1.17 13.49 -13.32
CA GLN A 288 1.65 12.64 -14.42
C GLN A 288 2.46 11.41 -13.96
N ARG A 289 2.31 11.03 -12.69
CA ARG A 289 2.87 9.80 -12.12
C ARG A 289 1.77 8.77 -11.96
N GLN A 290 2.16 7.50 -12.02
CA GLN A 290 1.26 6.36 -11.82
C GLN A 290 1.94 5.35 -10.90
N TRP A 291 1.16 4.71 -10.05
CA TRP A 291 1.65 3.77 -9.05
C TRP A 291 0.83 2.49 -9.04
N GLY A 292 1.50 1.36 -8.79
CA GLY A 292 0.83 0.11 -8.49
C GLY A 292 0.39 0.08 -7.03
N LEU A 293 -0.79 -0.48 -6.77
CA LEU A 293 -1.22 -0.81 -5.42
C LEU A 293 -0.27 -1.86 -4.83
N ALA A 294 0.35 -1.55 -3.69
CA ALA A 294 1.23 -2.46 -2.98
C ALA A 294 1.36 -2.12 -1.49
N ILE A 295 1.86 -3.06 -0.68
CA ILE A 295 2.47 -2.80 0.62
C ILE A 295 4.00 -2.96 0.47
N PRO A 296 4.75 -1.87 0.22
CA PRO A 296 6.18 -1.98 0.02
C PRO A 296 6.93 -2.51 1.26
N HIS A 297 8.04 -3.19 1.02
CA HIS A 297 8.88 -3.83 2.05
C HIS A 297 8.18 -4.86 2.95
N ALA A 298 6.94 -5.23 2.64
CA ALA A 298 6.27 -6.31 3.32
C ALA A 298 6.90 -7.67 3.01
N TYR A 299 6.65 -8.67 3.83
CA TYR A 299 7.22 -10.01 3.65
C TYR A 299 6.25 -11.09 4.15
N VAL A 300 6.51 -12.32 3.73
CA VAL A 300 5.90 -13.53 4.31
C VAL A 300 7.00 -14.42 4.85
N SER A 301 6.67 -15.29 5.81
CA SER A 301 7.63 -16.24 6.34
C SER A 301 7.13 -17.68 6.32
N ILE A 302 8.06 -18.61 6.20
CA ILE A 302 7.84 -20.06 6.33
C ILE A 302 8.71 -20.57 7.46
N ILE A 303 8.13 -21.29 8.42
CA ILE A 303 8.87 -21.91 9.53
C ILE A 303 8.75 -23.42 9.40
N PHE A 304 9.89 -24.10 9.44
CA PHE A 304 9.94 -25.55 9.62
C PHE A 304 10.34 -25.84 11.06
N GLN A 305 9.53 -26.62 11.77
CA GLN A 305 9.75 -26.97 13.17
C GLN A 305 9.57 -28.48 13.34
N ASN A 306 10.49 -29.12 14.06
CA ASN A 306 10.42 -30.56 14.27
C ASN A 306 10.55 -30.96 15.74
N LEU A 307 9.78 -31.98 16.10
CA LEU A 307 9.80 -32.60 17.43
C LEU A 307 9.87 -34.11 17.29
N SER A 308 10.58 -34.76 18.20
CA SER A 308 10.48 -36.20 18.42
C SER A 308 9.70 -36.48 19.69
N LYS A 309 8.72 -37.37 19.62
CA LYS A 309 7.92 -37.83 20.77
C LYS A 309 8.21 -39.30 21.02
N TRP A 310 8.51 -39.64 22.27
CA TRP A 310 9.00 -40.95 22.65
C TRP A 310 7.98 -41.64 23.54
N TYR A 311 7.48 -42.79 23.08
CA TYR A 311 6.43 -43.56 23.73
C TYR A 311 6.96 -44.93 24.15
N LEU A 312 6.54 -45.39 25.33
CA LEU A 312 6.86 -46.74 25.82
C LEU A 312 5.61 -47.34 26.44
N ASP A 313 5.16 -48.44 25.85
CA ASP A 313 3.96 -49.20 26.19
C ASP A 313 2.66 -48.42 26.06
N LYS A 314 1.56 -49.19 25.99
CA LYS A 314 0.22 -48.67 26.15
C LYS A 314 -0.22 -48.71 27.60
N ASP A 315 -1.03 -47.75 27.99
CA ASP A 315 -1.76 -47.78 29.25
C ASP A 315 -2.73 -48.97 29.22
N PRO A 316 -2.63 -49.91 30.16
CA PRO A 316 -3.49 -51.10 30.15
C PRO A 316 -4.98 -50.76 30.39
N LYS A 317 -5.31 -49.58 30.93
CA LYS A 317 -6.69 -49.15 31.19
C LYS A 317 -7.31 -48.43 30.02
N THR A 318 -6.54 -47.58 29.32
CA THR A 318 -7.07 -46.74 28.24
C THR A 318 -6.70 -47.24 26.85
N GLY A 319 -5.64 -48.04 26.73
CA GLY A 319 -5.08 -48.47 25.45
C GLY A 319 -4.24 -47.41 24.75
N ASP A 320 -4.05 -46.23 25.36
CA ASP A 320 -3.29 -45.12 24.78
C ASP A 320 -1.79 -45.30 25.00
N TRP A 321 -0.98 -44.80 24.06
CA TRP A 321 0.47 -44.79 24.20
C TRP A 321 0.94 -43.86 25.34
N ILE A 322 1.85 -44.35 26.19
CA ILE A 322 2.39 -43.56 27.30
C ILE A 322 3.56 -42.72 26.79
N LEU A 323 3.33 -41.41 26.66
CA LEU A 323 4.38 -40.45 26.32
C LEU A 323 5.41 -40.34 27.47
N ARG A 324 6.67 -40.55 27.14
CA ARG A 324 7.79 -40.47 28.09
C ARG A 324 8.60 -39.20 27.93
N LYS A 325 8.83 -38.76 26.70
CA LYS A 325 9.72 -37.63 26.41
C LYS A 325 9.35 -36.94 25.12
N VAL A 326 9.61 -35.63 25.07
CA VAL A 326 9.55 -34.83 23.85
C VAL A 326 10.91 -34.16 23.69
N ILE A 327 11.57 -34.36 22.56
CA ILE A 327 12.89 -33.79 22.26
C ILE A 327 12.80 -33.06 20.92
N PRO A 328 13.02 -31.73 20.87
CA PRO A 328 13.18 -31.03 19.60
C PRO A 328 14.47 -31.48 18.88
N TYR A 329 14.44 -31.47 17.56
CA TYR A 329 15.62 -31.78 16.75
C TYR A 329 15.78 -30.79 15.61
N GLY A 330 17.01 -30.66 15.12
CA GLY A 330 17.36 -29.66 14.13
C GLY A 330 17.20 -30.13 12.70
N THR A 331 17.80 -29.37 11.79
CA THR A 331 17.76 -29.61 10.34
C THR A 331 18.98 -30.39 9.84
N THR A 332 19.87 -30.82 10.73
CA THR A 332 21.01 -31.65 10.31
C THR A 332 20.50 -33.03 9.91
N PRO A 333 20.81 -33.53 8.72
CA PRO A 333 20.34 -34.84 8.29
C PRO A 333 20.88 -35.98 9.16
N GLY A 334 20.01 -36.91 9.56
CA GLY A 334 20.40 -38.14 10.24
C GLY A 334 20.94 -37.96 11.66
N GLN A 335 20.40 -37.01 12.42
CA GLN A 335 20.75 -36.83 13.83
C GLN A 335 20.33 -38.05 14.66
N THR A 336 21.28 -38.69 15.35
CA THR A 336 20.96 -39.75 16.32
C THR A 336 20.61 -39.16 17.68
N ILE A 337 19.42 -39.47 18.19
CA ILE A 337 18.93 -39.01 19.49
C ILE A 337 18.70 -40.21 20.40
N TRP A 338 19.23 -40.13 21.62
CA TRP A 338 18.99 -41.10 22.69
C TRP A 338 17.81 -40.61 23.55
N GLY A 339 16.61 -41.06 23.21
CA GLY A 339 15.40 -40.58 23.84
C GLY A 339 15.06 -41.24 25.16
N LEU A 340 15.23 -42.56 25.22
CA LEU A 340 14.96 -43.39 26.39
C LEU A 340 16.27 -44.02 26.84
N GLN A 341 16.67 -43.79 28.09
CA GLN A 341 17.92 -44.34 28.63
C GLN A 341 17.62 -45.11 29.91
N GLN A 342 18.05 -46.36 29.95
CA GLN A 342 17.94 -47.28 31.09
C GLN A 342 16.52 -47.38 31.64
N VAL A 343 15.51 -47.27 30.77
CA VAL A 343 14.10 -47.31 31.16
C VAL A 343 13.74 -48.75 31.47
N ARG A 344 13.18 -48.99 32.66
CA ARG A 344 12.75 -50.34 33.07
C ARG A 344 11.54 -50.77 32.24
N LEU A 345 11.64 -51.94 31.63
CA LEU A 345 10.54 -52.60 30.94
C LEU A 345 9.61 -53.27 31.94
N ARG A 346 8.34 -53.47 31.54
CA ARG A 346 7.43 -54.32 32.31
C ARG A 346 7.92 -55.79 32.22
N PRO A 347 7.82 -56.57 33.30
CA PRO A 347 8.14 -57.99 33.22
C PRO A 347 7.10 -58.73 32.35
N PRO A 348 7.48 -59.79 31.64
CA PRO A 348 6.55 -60.57 30.83
C PRO A 348 5.48 -61.24 31.73
N PRO A 349 4.20 -61.25 31.32
CA PRO A 349 3.17 -62.03 32.01
C PRO A 349 3.58 -63.51 32.10
N PRO A 350 3.36 -64.22 33.23
CA PRO A 350 2.48 -63.88 34.35
C PRO A 350 3.19 -63.25 35.57
N ALA A 351 4.38 -62.65 35.42
CA ALA A 351 5.15 -62.18 36.56
C ALA A 351 4.54 -60.94 37.23
N ASP A 352 3.90 -61.12 38.39
CA ASP A 352 3.42 -60.01 39.23
C ASP A 352 4.61 -59.20 39.83
N PRO A 353 4.53 -57.85 39.85
CA PRO A 353 5.49 -57.02 40.60
C PRO A 353 5.51 -57.43 42.09
N PRO A 354 6.68 -57.53 42.76
CA PRO A 354 7.94 -56.84 42.44
C PRO A 354 9.07 -57.76 41.91
N ASN A 355 8.80 -59.04 41.63
CA ASN A 355 9.86 -60.06 41.46
C ASN A 355 10.21 -60.39 40.00
N GLY A 356 9.52 -59.84 39.01
CA GLY A 356 9.93 -59.91 37.61
C GLY A 356 10.89 -58.76 37.28
N ILE A 357 12.17 -59.03 37.06
CA ILE A 357 13.09 -58.04 36.50
C ILE A 357 12.77 -57.94 35.01
N GLY A 358 11.90 -57.00 34.63
CA GLY A 358 11.91 -56.51 33.26
C GLY A 358 13.26 -55.86 32.99
N GLY A 359 13.88 -56.20 31.86
CA GLY A 359 15.17 -55.62 31.47
C GLY A 359 15.13 -54.10 31.43
N LYS A 360 16.30 -53.48 31.27
CA LYS A 360 16.41 -52.04 30.99
C LYS A 360 16.59 -51.84 29.50
N MET A 361 15.89 -50.87 28.93
CA MET A 361 15.98 -50.52 27.52
C MET A 361 16.64 -49.15 27.36
N ASP A 362 17.58 -49.06 26.43
CA ASP A 362 18.03 -47.82 25.81
C ASP A 362 17.42 -47.72 24.41
N GLY A 363 16.56 -46.71 24.18
CA GLY A 363 15.93 -46.45 22.89
C GLY A 363 16.53 -45.23 22.21
N TYR A 364 16.92 -45.37 20.95
CA TYR A 364 17.51 -44.31 20.13
C TYR A 364 16.91 -44.28 18.73
N ALA A 365 17.00 -43.13 18.06
CA ALA A 365 16.41 -42.93 16.74
C ALA A 365 17.28 -42.00 15.90
N THR A 366 17.29 -42.26 14.59
CA THR A 366 17.87 -41.35 13.60
C THR A 366 16.74 -40.50 13.03
N VAL A 367 16.78 -39.20 13.34
CA VAL A 367 15.79 -38.21 12.95
C VAL A 367 16.39 -37.16 11.99
N GLY A 368 15.54 -36.33 11.40
CA GLY A 368 15.97 -35.28 10.47
C GLY A 368 16.34 -35.80 9.08
N ASN A 369 16.06 -37.05 8.74
CA ASN A 369 16.35 -37.58 7.42
C ASN A 369 15.53 -36.92 6.30
N GLU A 370 14.40 -36.27 6.63
CA GLU A 370 13.66 -35.41 5.70
C GLU A 370 14.51 -34.25 5.17
N TYR A 371 15.53 -33.80 5.92
CA TYR A 371 16.43 -32.70 5.54
C TYR A 371 17.55 -33.14 4.60
N LYS A 372 17.61 -34.43 4.21
CA LYS A 372 18.49 -34.88 3.13
C LYS A 372 18.14 -34.21 1.80
N VAL A 373 16.89 -33.74 1.66
CA VAL A 373 16.45 -32.92 0.54
C VAL A 373 17.17 -31.57 0.57
N GLY A 374 17.72 -31.15 -0.57
CA GLY A 374 18.68 -30.03 -0.60
C GLY A 374 18.07 -28.63 -0.51
N ASN A 375 16.75 -28.48 -0.63
CA ASN A 375 16.08 -27.19 -0.73
C ASN A 375 14.73 -27.14 0.01
N ALA A 376 14.23 -25.91 0.23
CA ALA A 376 13.01 -25.67 1.00
C ALA A 376 11.74 -26.19 0.32
N TRP A 377 11.68 -26.27 -1.02
CA TRP A 377 10.52 -26.77 -1.75
C TRP A 377 10.34 -28.28 -1.56
N ASP A 378 11.41 -29.03 -1.71
CA ASP A 378 11.38 -30.49 -1.54
C ASP A 378 11.11 -30.85 -0.08
N LEU A 379 11.65 -30.07 0.87
CA LEU A 379 11.32 -30.24 2.30
C LEU A 379 9.84 -29.99 2.58
N TYR A 380 9.27 -28.93 2.02
CA TYR A 380 7.85 -28.62 2.17
C TYR A 380 6.97 -29.77 1.69
N ASN A 381 7.35 -30.46 0.61
CA ASN A 381 6.62 -31.60 0.05
C ASN A 381 7.10 -32.98 0.56
N ALA A 382 7.94 -33.03 1.61
CA ALA A 382 8.54 -34.30 2.05
C ALA A 382 7.54 -35.29 2.67
N LEU A 383 6.38 -34.81 3.17
CA LEU A 383 5.27 -35.66 3.59
C LEU A 383 4.14 -35.58 2.56
N PRO A 384 3.35 -36.65 2.35
CA PRO A 384 2.19 -36.59 1.46
C PRO A 384 1.07 -35.69 2.01
N GLY A 385 0.50 -34.84 1.15
CA GLY A 385 -0.61 -33.94 1.48
C GLY A 385 -1.01 -33.05 0.30
N ASP A 386 -2.11 -32.31 0.44
CA ASP A 386 -2.48 -31.25 -0.50
C ASP A 386 -1.81 -29.93 -0.10
N HIS A 387 -0.58 -29.75 -0.57
CA HIS A 387 0.26 -28.61 -0.25
C HIS A 387 -0.02 -27.36 -1.09
N ASP A 388 -0.87 -27.46 -2.11
CA ASP A 388 -1.19 -26.37 -3.02
C ASP A 388 -2.02 -25.28 -2.32
N ALA A 389 -3.05 -25.67 -1.57
CA ALA A 389 -3.93 -24.72 -0.89
C ALA A 389 -3.19 -23.83 0.14
N PRO A 390 -2.33 -24.37 1.04
CA PRO A 390 -1.51 -23.54 1.92
C PRO A 390 -0.52 -22.64 1.16
N MET A 391 0.10 -23.14 0.09
CA MET A 391 1.05 -22.36 -0.68
C MET A 391 0.36 -21.22 -1.46
N MET A 392 -0.87 -21.44 -1.92
CA MET A 392 -1.69 -20.41 -2.56
C MET A 392 -2.04 -19.27 -1.61
N LYS A 393 -2.21 -19.53 -0.30
CA LYS A 393 -2.36 -18.46 0.70
C LYS A 393 -1.11 -17.56 0.77
N LEU A 394 0.09 -18.15 0.76
CA LEU A 394 1.34 -17.37 0.68
C LEU A 394 1.47 -16.59 -0.62
N VAL A 395 1.19 -17.23 -1.76
CA VAL A 395 1.22 -16.57 -3.08
C VAL A 395 0.27 -15.38 -3.11
N GLN A 396 -0.93 -15.53 -2.54
CA GLN A 396 -1.89 -14.43 -2.44
C GLN A 396 -1.33 -13.25 -1.65
N ARG A 397 -0.69 -13.50 -0.50
CA ARG A 397 -0.04 -12.44 0.27
C ARG A 397 1.11 -11.78 -0.48
N VAL A 398 1.92 -12.55 -1.20
CA VAL A 398 3.01 -11.95 -2.02
C VAL A 398 2.46 -11.09 -3.17
N ARG A 399 1.24 -11.36 -3.66
CA ARG A 399 0.59 -10.51 -4.67
C ARG A 399 0.24 -9.11 -4.18
N GLU A 400 0.13 -8.92 -2.88
CA GLU A 400 -0.02 -7.59 -2.27
C GLU A 400 1.25 -6.74 -2.39
N ILE A 401 2.37 -7.34 -2.84
CA ILE A 401 3.66 -6.69 -3.09
C ILE A 401 3.96 -6.68 -4.60
N ASP A 402 3.96 -7.86 -5.24
CA ASP A 402 4.11 -8.05 -6.69
C ASP A 402 2.80 -8.65 -7.25
N PRO A 403 1.90 -7.85 -7.85
CA PRO A 403 0.61 -8.33 -8.34
C PRO A 403 0.72 -9.40 -9.44
N ASN A 404 1.90 -9.54 -10.06
CA ASN A 404 2.18 -10.56 -11.08
C ASN A 404 2.93 -11.77 -10.50
N PHE A 405 2.93 -11.95 -9.18
CA PHE A 405 3.54 -13.10 -8.54
C PHE A 405 2.69 -14.37 -8.72
N THR A 406 3.38 -15.49 -9.00
CA THR A 406 2.76 -16.77 -9.37
C THR A 406 3.27 -17.91 -8.50
N MET A 407 2.53 -19.02 -8.48
CA MET A 407 2.97 -20.25 -7.82
C MET A 407 4.33 -20.73 -8.36
N GLN A 408 4.54 -20.66 -9.67
CA GLN A 408 5.81 -21.06 -10.27
C GLN A 408 6.99 -20.22 -9.78
N LYS A 409 6.80 -18.91 -9.60
CA LYS A 409 7.82 -18.03 -8.99
C LYS A 409 8.08 -18.42 -7.53
N MET A 410 7.03 -18.73 -6.77
CA MET A 410 7.14 -19.21 -5.38
C MET A 410 7.98 -20.49 -5.29
N GLN A 411 7.64 -21.49 -6.10
CA GLN A 411 8.38 -22.75 -6.19
C GLN A 411 9.85 -22.51 -6.54
N SER A 412 10.11 -21.67 -7.55
CA SER A 412 11.49 -21.36 -7.97
C SER A 412 12.30 -20.70 -6.84
N LEU A 413 11.70 -19.80 -6.06
CA LEU A 413 12.36 -19.21 -4.88
C LEU A 413 12.70 -20.28 -3.85
N LEU A 414 11.73 -21.14 -3.49
CA LEU A 414 11.94 -22.18 -2.49
C LEU A 414 12.98 -23.23 -2.94
N GLN A 415 12.99 -23.59 -4.22
CA GLN A 415 14.00 -24.47 -4.81
C GLN A 415 15.40 -23.86 -4.80
N SER A 416 15.51 -22.54 -4.97
CA SER A 416 16.80 -21.83 -4.92
C SER A 416 17.37 -21.71 -3.49
N SER A 417 16.54 -21.91 -2.47
CA SER A 417 16.91 -21.72 -1.07
C SER A 417 17.44 -23.02 -0.46
N LYS A 418 18.69 -23.00 0.00
CA LYS A 418 19.30 -24.13 0.72
C LYS A 418 18.87 -24.13 2.18
N ILE A 419 18.71 -25.32 2.75
CA ILE A 419 18.40 -25.47 4.17
C ILE A 419 19.72 -25.39 4.96
N PRO A 420 19.88 -24.43 5.87
CA PRO A 420 21.05 -24.40 6.76
C PRO A 420 20.99 -25.62 7.68
N GLY A 421 22.09 -26.36 7.77
CA GLY A 421 22.23 -27.45 8.74
C GLY A 421 22.44 -26.87 10.13
N THR A 422 21.48 -27.10 11.03
CA THR A 422 21.54 -26.62 12.41
C THR A 422 21.06 -27.69 13.40
N ASP A 423 21.52 -27.58 14.65
CA ASP A 423 21.02 -28.33 15.82
C ASP A 423 19.77 -27.66 16.43
N LYS A 424 19.41 -26.47 15.96
CA LYS A 424 18.29 -25.67 16.49
C LYS A 424 16.93 -26.21 16.02
N PRO A 425 15.88 -26.07 16.86
CA PRO A 425 14.58 -26.74 16.69
C PRO A 425 13.75 -26.28 15.49
N PHE A 426 14.15 -25.19 14.84
CA PHE A 426 13.47 -24.67 13.67
C PHE A 426 14.41 -23.89 12.75
N VAL A 427 14.00 -23.78 11.49
CA VAL A 427 14.56 -22.85 10.49
C VAL A 427 13.44 -21.95 9.97
N ARG A 428 13.75 -20.67 9.75
CA ARG A 428 12.81 -19.70 9.20
C ARG A 428 13.29 -19.23 7.82
N PHE A 429 12.40 -19.23 6.86
CA PHE A 429 12.60 -18.57 5.58
C PHE A 429 11.77 -17.30 5.53
N ILE A 430 12.35 -16.20 5.06
CA ILE A 430 11.65 -14.94 4.83
C ILE A 430 11.69 -14.65 3.33
N ILE A 431 10.52 -14.37 2.76
CA ILE A 431 10.34 -13.99 1.36
C ILE A 431 9.96 -12.52 1.33
N TYR A 432 10.78 -11.69 0.70
CA TYR A 432 10.71 -10.23 0.77
C TYR A 432 11.09 -9.57 -0.56
N PRO A 433 10.61 -8.35 -0.84
CA PRO A 433 10.98 -7.62 -2.03
C PRO A 433 12.32 -6.89 -1.83
N LYS A 434 13.16 -6.93 -2.87
CA LYS A 434 14.26 -5.99 -3.06
C LYS A 434 13.86 -4.98 -4.13
N TYR A 435 14.05 -3.70 -3.84
CA TYR A 435 13.81 -2.61 -4.77
C TYR A 435 15.14 -2.02 -5.25
N ASN A 436 15.21 -1.64 -6.52
CA ASN A 436 16.38 -1.00 -7.11
C ASN A 436 16.26 0.53 -7.14
N GLY A 437 15.05 1.07 -7.01
CA GLY A 437 14.77 2.51 -7.03
C GLY A 437 14.25 3.03 -5.68
N PRO A 438 14.40 4.34 -5.41
CA PRO A 438 13.95 4.95 -4.16
C PRO A 438 12.43 4.91 -4.00
N ASP A 439 11.69 4.87 -5.10
CA ASP A 439 10.22 4.88 -5.08
C ASP A 439 9.60 3.51 -4.78
N CYS A 440 10.38 2.44 -4.63
CA CYS A 440 9.88 1.11 -4.24
C CYS A 440 8.74 0.55 -5.14
N THR A 441 8.83 0.71 -6.46
CA THR A 441 7.79 0.32 -7.44
C THR A 441 7.98 -1.02 -8.13
N ASP A 442 9.23 -1.49 -8.24
CA ASP A 442 9.59 -2.64 -9.05
C ASP A 442 10.22 -3.72 -8.15
N PRO A 443 9.39 -4.47 -7.40
CA PRO A 443 9.88 -5.47 -6.47
C PRO A 443 10.52 -6.65 -7.21
N THR A 444 11.73 -7.02 -6.82
CA THR A 444 12.31 -8.32 -7.13
C THR A 444 12.25 -9.18 -5.87
N MET A 445 11.40 -10.21 -5.87
CA MET A 445 11.24 -11.08 -4.70
C MET A 445 12.50 -11.91 -4.46
N GLN A 446 12.93 -11.96 -3.21
CA GLN A 446 14.08 -12.72 -2.72
C GLN A 446 13.66 -13.58 -1.53
N ILE A 447 14.47 -14.59 -1.24
CA ILE A 447 14.31 -15.48 -0.09
C ILE A 447 15.62 -15.51 0.70
N VAL A 448 15.50 -15.51 2.03
CA VAL A 448 16.64 -15.70 2.94
C VAL A 448 16.27 -16.77 3.97
N ALA A 449 17.21 -17.68 4.24
CA ALA A 449 17.13 -18.61 5.34
C ALA A 449 17.77 -17.98 6.58
N LEU A 450 17.10 -18.07 7.72
CA LEU A 450 17.53 -17.52 8.99
C LEU A 450 17.57 -18.62 10.04
N GLY A 451 18.62 -18.56 10.87
CA GLY A 451 18.76 -19.37 12.06
C GLY A 451 17.83 -18.93 13.19
N TYR A 452 17.89 -19.66 14.30
CA TYR A 452 17.10 -19.37 15.50
C TYR A 452 17.45 -17.99 16.07
N GLY A 453 16.45 -17.12 16.21
CA GLY A 453 16.61 -15.78 16.80
C GLY A 453 17.28 -14.75 15.87
N GLU A 454 17.60 -15.11 14.64
CA GLU A 454 18.17 -14.19 13.66
C GLU A 454 17.06 -13.35 13.00
N THR A 455 17.32 -12.05 12.88
CA THR A 455 16.52 -11.13 12.07
C THR A 455 17.42 -10.53 10.99
N PRO A 456 16.93 -10.36 9.75
CA PRO A 456 17.71 -9.67 8.73
C PRO A 456 18.08 -8.26 9.21
N PRO A 457 19.25 -7.72 8.87
CA PRO A 457 19.68 -6.39 9.33
C PRO A 457 18.74 -5.24 8.94
N TRP A 458 17.94 -5.43 7.89
CA TRP A 458 16.97 -4.45 7.42
C TRP A 458 15.62 -4.52 8.15
N MET A 459 15.40 -5.53 8.99
CA MET A 459 14.15 -5.71 9.73
C MET A 459 14.32 -5.22 11.17
N SER A 460 13.52 -4.24 11.57
CA SER A 460 13.62 -3.60 12.88
C SER A 460 12.84 -4.32 14.00
N LEU A 461 11.94 -5.23 13.65
CA LEU A 461 11.09 -5.97 14.57
C LEU A 461 11.13 -7.47 14.23
N PRO A 462 10.99 -8.36 15.23
CA PRO A 462 10.89 -9.78 14.95
C PRO A 462 9.66 -10.07 14.06
N PRO A 463 9.72 -11.08 13.20
CA PRO A 463 8.65 -11.36 12.28
C PRO A 463 7.49 -12.04 13.00
N THR A 464 6.50 -11.23 13.41
CA THR A 464 5.30 -11.71 14.11
C THR A 464 4.05 -11.21 13.41
N GLY A 465 3.18 -12.14 13.01
CA GLY A 465 1.84 -11.83 12.55
C GLY A 465 0.92 -11.44 13.70
N ASP A 466 -0.12 -10.67 13.39
CA ASP A 466 -1.15 -10.21 14.34
C ASP A 466 -2.47 -11.00 14.22
N GLY A 467 -2.47 -12.12 13.49
CA GLY A 467 -3.59 -13.06 13.37
C GLY A 467 -3.50 -14.26 14.32
N ILE A 468 -4.52 -15.10 14.26
CA ILE A 468 -4.61 -16.37 15.00
C ILE A 468 -4.20 -17.51 14.08
N GLU A 469 -3.31 -18.38 14.57
CA GLU A 469 -2.87 -19.58 13.87
C GLU A 469 -4.02 -20.57 13.69
N LYS A 470 -4.13 -21.16 12.49
CA LYS A 470 -5.08 -22.24 12.20
C LYS A 470 -4.40 -23.36 11.41
N ILE A 471 -4.70 -24.60 11.74
CA ILE A 471 -4.30 -25.76 10.93
C ILE A 471 -5.07 -25.71 9.61
N ILE A 472 -4.34 -25.75 8.50
CA ILE A 472 -4.93 -25.72 7.15
C ILE A 472 -4.61 -26.96 6.32
N LEU A 473 -3.63 -27.76 6.74
CA LEU A 473 -3.36 -29.09 6.21
C LEU A 473 -2.89 -29.99 7.35
N THR A 474 -3.41 -31.21 7.39
CA THR A 474 -2.84 -32.32 8.15
C THR A 474 -2.18 -33.26 7.15
N GLU A 475 -0.87 -33.44 7.27
CA GLU A 475 -0.08 -34.30 6.39
C GLU A 475 -0.33 -35.79 6.75
N GLN A 476 -0.21 -36.68 5.76
CA GLN A 476 -0.39 -38.11 5.98
C GLN A 476 0.79 -38.69 6.76
N THR A 477 0.50 -39.58 7.70
CA THR A 477 1.53 -40.26 8.48
C THR A 477 2.30 -41.27 7.61
N MET A 478 3.62 -41.20 7.65
CA MET A 478 4.52 -42.23 7.10
C MET A 478 5.08 -43.08 8.24
N LYS A 479 5.16 -44.39 8.04
CA LYS A 479 5.69 -45.33 9.03
C LYS A 479 7.12 -45.75 8.64
N ASP A 480 8.05 -45.73 9.60
CA ASP A 480 9.45 -46.15 9.44
C ASP A 480 10.27 -45.40 8.37
N GLU A 481 9.69 -44.37 7.75
CA GLU A 481 10.32 -43.47 6.80
C GLU A 481 9.88 -42.02 7.09
N PRO A 482 10.75 -41.02 6.90
CA PRO A 482 12.18 -41.13 6.56
C PRO A 482 13.07 -41.46 7.78
N ASN A 483 12.49 -41.48 8.98
CA ASN A 483 13.21 -41.61 10.25
C ASN A 483 13.06 -43.02 10.82
N THR A 484 14.09 -43.54 11.48
CA THR A 484 14.13 -44.92 11.98
C THR A 484 14.52 -44.95 13.45
N CYS A 485 14.09 -45.97 14.19
CA CYS A 485 14.43 -46.16 15.60
C CYS A 485 14.94 -47.57 15.86
N TRP A 486 15.65 -47.71 16.98
CA TRP A 486 16.23 -48.96 17.46
C TRP A 486 16.31 -48.94 18.97
N ASP A 487 16.55 -50.11 19.53
CA ASP A 487 16.70 -50.28 20.97
C ASP A 487 17.85 -51.24 21.33
N ASN A 488 18.22 -51.20 22.60
CA ASN A 488 19.13 -52.14 23.22
C ASN A 488 18.58 -52.53 24.60
N VAL A 489 18.26 -53.81 24.80
CA VAL A 489 17.68 -54.33 26.05
C VAL A 489 18.73 -55.13 26.84
N VAL A 490 18.93 -54.75 28.10
CA VAL A 490 19.84 -55.42 29.04
C VAL A 490 19.06 -56.05 30.19
N GLY A 491 19.28 -57.35 30.44
CA GLY A 491 18.69 -58.07 31.58
C GLY A 491 17.21 -58.43 31.43
N GLY A 492 16.68 -58.44 30.19
CA GLY A 492 15.33 -58.90 29.85
C GLY A 492 15.34 -60.25 29.10
N THR A 493 14.15 -60.74 28.72
CA THR A 493 13.98 -62.02 28.00
C THR A 493 14.27 -61.95 26.51
N SER A 494 14.23 -60.75 25.92
CA SER A 494 14.55 -60.48 24.51
C SER A 494 15.64 -59.42 24.41
N PRO A 495 16.57 -59.51 23.44
CA PRO A 495 17.57 -58.48 23.20
C PRO A 495 16.99 -57.19 22.57
N SER A 496 15.74 -57.21 22.11
CA SER A 496 15.05 -56.07 21.49
C SER A 496 13.53 -56.09 21.76
N CYS A 497 12.94 -54.90 21.79
CA CYS A 497 11.52 -54.61 21.86
C CYS A 497 10.92 -54.38 20.47
N SER A 498 9.61 -54.58 20.32
CA SER A 498 8.90 -54.12 19.12
C SER A 498 8.94 -52.59 19.06
N HIS A 499 9.41 -52.04 17.95
CA HIS A 499 9.56 -50.60 17.76
C HIS A 499 9.25 -50.17 16.33
N HIS A 500 8.82 -48.93 16.17
CA HIS A 500 8.62 -48.29 14.87
C HIS A 500 8.57 -46.77 15.05
N THR A 501 8.69 -46.04 13.95
CA THR A 501 8.46 -44.60 13.92
C THR A 501 7.20 -44.27 13.11
N GLU A 502 6.59 -43.14 13.44
CA GLU A 502 5.57 -42.49 12.63
C GLU A 502 5.97 -41.02 12.42
N TYR A 503 6.13 -40.62 11.17
CA TYR A 503 6.37 -39.23 10.79
C TYR A 503 5.09 -38.60 10.28
N ALA A 504 4.63 -37.55 10.97
CA ALA A 504 3.40 -36.84 10.65
C ALA A 504 3.60 -35.34 10.82
N GLY A 505 2.70 -34.53 10.27
CA GLY A 505 2.83 -33.09 10.35
C GLY A 505 1.53 -32.34 10.16
N THR A 506 1.57 -31.06 10.53
CA THR A 506 0.52 -30.10 10.22
C THR A 506 1.15 -28.87 9.58
N VAL A 507 0.44 -28.28 8.63
CA VAL A 507 0.75 -26.96 8.11
C VAL A 507 -0.27 -25.99 8.67
N ASN A 508 0.23 -25.00 9.38
CA ASN A 508 -0.56 -23.95 10.00
C ASN A 508 -0.36 -22.62 9.28
N TRP A 509 -1.41 -21.82 9.23
CA TRP A 509 -1.38 -20.48 8.66
C TRP A 509 -1.74 -19.45 9.72
N THR A 510 -0.89 -18.44 9.84
CA THR A 510 -1.13 -17.25 10.68
C THR A 510 -1.11 -16.03 9.77
N PRO A 511 -2.28 -15.47 9.37
CA PRO A 511 -2.31 -14.26 8.56
C PRO A 511 -1.86 -13.04 9.36
N SER A 512 -1.54 -11.95 8.66
CA SER A 512 -1.31 -10.66 9.30
C SER A 512 -1.82 -9.50 8.44
N THR A 513 -2.11 -8.38 9.10
CA THR A 513 -2.62 -7.17 8.45
C THR A 513 -1.60 -6.47 7.55
N GLY A 514 -0.30 -6.68 7.76
CA GLY A 514 0.77 -5.96 7.04
C GLY A 514 1.22 -4.66 7.69
N VAL A 515 0.60 -4.23 8.80
CA VAL A 515 1.01 -3.01 9.52
C VAL A 515 2.45 -3.09 10.03
N SER A 516 2.89 -4.28 10.45
CA SER A 516 4.27 -4.57 10.87
C SER A 516 5.16 -5.08 9.72
N GLN A 517 4.75 -4.88 8.46
CA GLN A 517 5.34 -5.45 7.25
C GLN A 517 5.22 -6.98 7.12
N CYS A 518 4.82 -7.73 8.16
CA CYS A 518 4.48 -9.15 8.02
C CYS A 518 3.09 -9.29 7.38
N LEU A 519 2.97 -10.07 6.30
CA LEU A 519 1.67 -10.41 5.67
C LEU A 519 1.14 -11.78 6.10
N GLY A 520 2.00 -12.59 6.71
CA GLY A 520 1.62 -13.87 7.31
C GLY A 520 2.78 -14.85 7.41
N GLU A 521 2.52 -15.90 8.18
CA GLU A 521 3.46 -16.96 8.50
C GLU A 521 2.83 -18.33 8.21
N LEU A 522 3.53 -19.14 7.43
CA LEU A 522 3.21 -20.55 7.22
C LEU A 522 4.13 -21.38 8.12
N ARG A 523 3.56 -22.16 9.03
CA ARG A 523 4.33 -23.04 9.92
C ARG A 523 4.12 -24.50 9.53
N VAL A 524 5.19 -25.16 9.14
CA VAL A 524 5.26 -26.60 8.88
C VAL A 524 5.78 -27.25 10.16
N ALA A 525 4.87 -27.80 10.96
CA ALA A 525 5.16 -28.42 12.24
C ALA A 525 5.11 -29.94 12.08
N ARG A 526 6.26 -30.60 12.14
CA ARG A 526 6.37 -32.04 11.96
C ARG A 526 6.80 -32.74 13.24
N VAL A 527 6.32 -33.95 13.40
CA VAL A 527 6.55 -34.78 14.57
C VAL A 527 6.96 -36.17 14.13
N THR A 528 8.07 -36.66 14.68
CA THR A 528 8.45 -38.06 14.63
C THR A 528 8.03 -38.71 15.94
N ASN A 529 6.93 -39.45 15.92
CA ASN A 529 6.54 -40.32 17.03
C ASN A 529 7.39 -41.59 16.97
N ILE A 530 7.93 -41.99 18.11
CA ILE A 530 8.84 -43.12 18.24
C ILE A 530 8.26 -44.03 19.31
N TYR A 531 7.92 -45.25 18.93
CA TYR A 531 7.19 -46.18 19.78
C TYR A 531 8.04 -47.38 20.12
N PHE A 532 7.99 -47.79 21.39
CA PHE A 532 8.57 -49.03 21.89
C PHE A 532 7.52 -49.79 22.70
N THR A 533 7.50 -51.12 22.57
CA THR A 533 6.62 -52.00 23.36
C THR A 533 7.46 -53.01 24.13
N SER A 534 7.23 -53.10 25.44
CA SER A 534 7.93 -54.01 26.36
C SER A 534 7.56 -55.48 26.16
N ASP A 535 6.44 -55.75 25.50
CA ASP A 535 5.97 -57.10 25.25
C ASP A 535 6.78 -57.72 24.11
N ALA A 536 7.66 -58.67 24.44
CA ALA A 536 8.33 -59.52 23.46
C ALA A 536 7.40 -60.66 22.96
N GLY A 537 6.14 -60.33 22.70
CA GLY A 537 5.07 -61.26 22.29
C GLY A 537 4.57 -60.96 20.89
#